data_AF-A0A7K2BZK8-F1
#
_entry.id   AF-A0A7K2BZK8-F1
#
_cell.length_a   1.000
_cell.length_b   1.000
_cell.length_c   1.000
_cell.angle_alpha   90.00
_cell.angle_beta   90.00
_cell.angle_gamma   90.00
#
_symmetry.space_group_name_H-M   'P 1'
#
loop_
_entity.id
_entity.type
_entity.pdbx_description
1 polymer ?
#
loop_
_entity_poly.entity_id
_entity_poly.type
_entity_poly.pdbx_seq_one_letter_code
_entity_poly.pdbx_strand_id
1 'polypeptide(L)'
;MEYSRTLQYMTESKRSERKIRLLEDVHPLYMLPDDPFVEEILIPGFRVADKVSCMVGFFSSQVLASLAPGLATYIAGSKNSFRLIISPLLSAQDKAAIEEGISSVECVVERIVEELIITEDLLQNHTLKCLSWLLREHKIEIKVALMKDALFHPKVWLFTSHDHVVAAHGSSNVTNAGIRRNVEQIAISRSWQDSNQRYTTEKLRISFEDLWEDNQDNCIVIDIPDAIRKRLIHSYNSESPPTENELKRLYERAGDFSNESTSPYAQRDQPVQFTIPNWLEYKSGPFKHQGKAVAAWCDSGYRGVLEMATGSGKTITSMIGACHLYQEKRPLLIVIAVPYLPLVEQWCDEVTTFGLKPVNLSTLGNAKKRGRELQRLRRQLRFDLSDVEVVVVSHDTLCTPRFLADVEEFDCSRLLIADEVHNLGRQSFIYNPPDFFDYRL
;
A
#
# COMPACT_ATOMS: atom_id res chain seq x y z
N MET A 1 -17.29 -28.33 -2.84
CA MET A 1 -16.01 -27.58 -2.99
C MET A 1 -15.70 -26.72 -1.77
N GLU A 2 -16.67 -26.00 -1.19
CA GLU A 2 -16.46 -25.21 0.05
C GLU A 2 -16.04 -26.04 1.26
N TYR A 3 -16.69 -27.19 1.51
CA TYR A 3 -16.37 -28.05 2.67
C TYR A 3 -14.90 -28.54 2.67
N SER A 4 -14.34 -28.81 1.48
CA SER A 4 -12.96 -29.24 1.32
C SER A 4 -11.96 -28.08 1.52
N ARG A 5 -12.35 -26.85 1.15
CA ARG A 5 -11.55 -25.63 1.41
C ARG A 5 -11.54 -25.29 2.90
N THR A 6 -12.67 -25.44 3.59
CA THR A 6 -12.77 -25.19 5.04
C THR A 6 -11.94 -26.19 5.84
N LEU A 7 -11.97 -27.47 5.49
CA LEU A 7 -11.13 -28.49 6.14
C LEU A 7 -9.64 -28.24 5.89
N GLN A 8 -9.26 -27.90 4.65
CA GLN A 8 -7.87 -27.58 4.30
C GLN A 8 -7.37 -26.35 5.08
N TYR A 9 -8.20 -25.30 5.18
CA TYR A 9 -7.91 -24.08 5.96
C TYR A 9 -7.74 -24.39 7.46
N MET A 10 -8.61 -25.23 8.03
CA MET A 10 -8.49 -25.64 9.44
C MET A 10 -7.24 -26.48 9.73
N THR A 11 -6.80 -27.32 8.78
CA THR A 11 -5.54 -28.07 8.91
C THR A 11 -4.29 -27.21 8.73
N GLU A 12 -4.31 -26.25 7.80
CA GLU A 12 -3.22 -25.29 7.63
C GLU A 12 -3.09 -24.36 8.85
N SER A 13 -4.22 -23.91 9.39
CA SER A 13 -4.30 -23.10 10.62
C SER A 13 -3.74 -23.81 11.85
N LYS A 14 -4.15 -25.05 12.12
CA LYS A 14 -3.58 -25.83 13.22
C LYS A 14 -2.10 -26.14 13.04
N ARG A 15 -1.60 -26.23 11.80
CA ARG A 15 -0.19 -26.51 11.50
C ARG A 15 0.68 -25.26 11.69
N SER A 16 0.22 -24.09 11.28
CA SER A 16 0.94 -22.83 11.51
C SER A 16 0.93 -22.39 12.97
N GLU A 17 -0.19 -22.60 13.67
CA GLU A 17 -0.29 -22.35 15.10
C GLU A 17 0.72 -23.20 15.88
N ARG A 18 0.87 -24.49 15.52
CA ARG A 18 1.87 -25.38 16.13
C ARG A 18 3.31 -24.98 15.83
N LYS A 19 3.58 -24.39 14.65
CA LYS A 19 4.94 -24.00 14.26
C LYS A 19 5.45 -22.79 15.03
N ILE A 20 4.64 -21.73 15.19
CA ILE A 20 5.11 -20.51 15.88
C ILE A 20 5.30 -20.72 17.38
N ARG A 21 4.59 -21.70 17.96
CA ARG A 21 4.83 -22.18 19.34
C ARG A 21 6.18 -22.86 19.54
N LEU A 22 6.96 -23.14 18.48
CA LEU A 22 8.37 -23.48 18.65
C LEU A 22 9.20 -22.33 19.27
N LEU A 23 8.63 -21.11 19.33
CA LEU A 23 9.18 -19.96 20.04
C LEU A 23 8.51 -19.76 21.43
N GLU A 24 7.84 -20.77 21.97
CA GLU A 24 7.12 -20.65 23.25
C GLU A 24 8.08 -20.50 24.44
N ASP A 25 9.22 -21.19 24.43
CA ASP A 25 10.16 -21.25 25.56
C ASP A 25 11.35 -20.29 25.44
N VAL A 26 11.31 -19.33 24.52
CA VAL A 26 12.42 -18.37 24.34
C VAL A 26 12.48 -17.36 25.49
N HIS A 27 13.69 -16.87 25.77
CA HIS A 27 13.91 -15.86 26.80
C HIS A 27 13.20 -14.54 26.44
N PRO A 28 12.65 -13.81 27.42
CA PRO A 28 12.00 -12.53 27.16
C PRO A 28 13.00 -11.40 26.87
N LEU A 29 14.28 -11.60 27.14
CA LEU A 29 15.34 -10.61 27.04
C LEU A 29 16.63 -11.28 26.57
N TYR A 30 17.32 -10.65 25.61
CA TYR A 30 18.63 -11.03 25.11
C TYR A 30 19.59 -9.83 25.23
N MET A 31 20.77 -10.06 25.78
CA MET A 31 21.89 -9.14 25.92
C MET A 31 22.99 -9.56 24.94
N LEU A 32 23.19 -8.78 23.88
CA LEU A 32 24.25 -9.03 22.91
C LEU A 32 25.59 -8.45 23.41
N PRO A 33 26.73 -9.05 23.02
CA PRO A 33 26.87 -10.23 22.16
C PRO A 33 26.75 -11.58 22.89
N ASP A 34 26.49 -11.58 24.20
CA ASP A 34 26.57 -12.78 25.05
C ASP A 34 25.45 -13.80 24.79
N ASP A 35 24.25 -13.32 24.48
CA ASP A 35 23.09 -14.20 24.25
C ASP A 35 22.89 -14.54 22.75
N PRO A 36 22.48 -15.79 22.41
CA PRO A 36 22.39 -16.30 21.04
C PRO A 36 21.09 -15.87 20.30
N PHE A 37 20.86 -14.55 20.19
CA PHE A 37 19.63 -13.99 19.60
C PHE A 37 19.36 -14.46 18.16
N VAL A 38 20.40 -14.59 17.33
CA VAL A 38 20.24 -14.97 15.93
C VAL A 38 19.78 -16.43 15.82
N GLU A 39 20.42 -17.30 16.59
CA GLU A 39 20.20 -18.74 16.60
C GLU A 39 18.88 -19.13 17.28
N GLU A 40 18.46 -18.39 18.32
CA GLU A 40 17.25 -18.69 19.08
C GLU A 40 15.99 -17.96 18.59
N ILE A 41 16.13 -16.75 18.04
CA ILE A 41 14.98 -15.93 17.62
C ILE A 41 14.91 -15.75 16.11
N LEU A 42 15.95 -15.17 15.49
CA LEU A 42 15.83 -14.75 14.09
C LEU A 42 15.71 -15.96 13.14
N ILE A 43 16.67 -16.89 13.20
CA ILE A 43 16.66 -18.08 12.32
C ILE A 43 15.40 -18.93 12.56
N PRO A 44 15.02 -19.29 13.80
CA PRO A 44 13.78 -20.00 14.07
C PRO A 44 12.54 -19.21 13.64
N GLY A 45 12.50 -17.91 13.87
CA GLY A 45 11.41 -17.01 13.44
C GLY A 45 11.13 -17.09 11.95
N PHE A 46 12.16 -17.00 11.12
CA PHE A 46 12.02 -17.17 9.66
C PHE A 46 11.50 -18.55 9.27
N ARG A 47 11.87 -19.62 9.99
CA ARG A 47 11.42 -20.99 9.67
C ARG A 47 9.94 -21.22 9.95
N VAL A 48 9.36 -20.48 10.89
CA VAL A 48 8.01 -20.76 11.42
C VAL A 48 6.96 -19.72 11.01
N ALA A 49 7.38 -18.53 10.59
CA ALA A 49 6.48 -17.43 10.24
C ALA A 49 5.88 -17.58 8.84
N ASP A 50 4.61 -17.18 8.71
CA ASP A 50 3.93 -16.99 7.42
C ASP A 50 4.33 -15.65 6.78
N LYS A 51 4.55 -14.62 7.62
CA LYS A 51 4.98 -13.28 7.23
C LYS A 51 6.11 -12.81 8.12
N VAL A 52 7.16 -12.26 7.51
CA VAL A 52 8.26 -11.59 8.23
C VAL A 52 8.34 -10.13 7.81
N SER A 53 8.36 -9.26 8.81
CA SER A 53 8.40 -7.81 8.65
C SER A 53 9.50 -7.23 9.55
N CYS A 54 10.28 -6.28 9.05
CA CYS A 54 11.40 -5.69 9.77
C CYS A 54 11.46 -4.18 9.51
N MET A 55 11.53 -3.35 10.55
CA MET A 55 11.72 -1.90 10.42
C MET A 55 12.92 -1.42 11.22
N VAL A 56 13.88 -0.83 10.53
CA VAL A 56 15.25 -0.60 11.04
C VAL A 56 15.80 0.74 10.61
N GLY A 57 16.64 1.35 11.45
CA GLY A 57 17.40 2.53 11.06
C GLY A 57 18.53 2.20 10.10
N PHE A 58 19.45 1.32 10.50
CA PHE A 58 20.58 0.93 9.67
C PHE A 58 20.40 -0.49 9.14
N PHE A 59 20.60 -0.66 7.84
CA PHE A 59 20.55 -1.93 7.14
C PHE A 59 21.90 -2.22 6.48
N SER A 60 22.34 -3.47 6.58
CA SER A 60 23.47 -4.01 5.80
C SER A 60 23.10 -5.39 5.28
N SER A 61 23.33 -5.64 3.98
CA SER A 61 23.02 -6.94 3.36
C SER A 61 23.77 -8.12 3.98
N GLN A 62 24.93 -7.88 4.61
CA GLN A 62 25.70 -8.90 5.34
C GLN A 62 24.86 -9.63 6.39
N VAL A 63 23.83 -8.99 6.94
CA VAL A 63 22.89 -9.63 7.88
C VAL A 63 22.19 -10.84 7.26
N LEU A 64 21.95 -10.83 5.94
CA LEU A 64 21.29 -11.91 5.22
C LEU A 64 22.10 -13.20 5.24
N ALA A 65 23.44 -13.12 5.21
CA ALA A 65 24.31 -14.28 5.33
C ALA A 65 24.17 -14.94 6.71
N SER A 66 24.13 -14.13 7.77
CA SER A 66 23.89 -14.59 9.14
C SER A 66 22.50 -15.20 9.34
N LEU A 67 21.53 -14.83 8.50
CA LEU A 67 20.14 -15.33 8.53
C LEU A 67 19.86 -16.44 7.52
N ALA A 68 20.83 -16.79 6.66
CA ALA A 68 20.62 -17.62 5.49
C ALA A 68 19.90 -18.95 5.78
N PRO A 69 20.21 -19.72 6.85
CA PRO A 69 19.51 -20.98 7.14
C PRO A 69 18.01 -20.81 7.40
N GLY A 70 17.62 -19.70 8.05
CA GLY A 70 16.22 -19.39 8.32
C GLY A 70 15.54 -18.80 7.09
N LEU A 71 16.18 -17.81 6.48
CA LEU A 71 15.67 -17.10 5.30
C LEU A 71 15.42 -18.03 4.12
N ALA A 72 16.32 -18.99 3.85
CA ALA A 72 16.14 -19.99 2.79
C ALA A 72 14.88 -20.84 3.03
N THR A 73 14.62 -21.22 4.29
CA THR A 73 13.40 -21.97 4.65
C THR A 73 12.15 -21.13 4.41
N TYR A 74 12.18 -19.85 4.81
CA TYR A 74 11.07 -18.92 4.59
C TYR A 74 10.75 -18.74 3.09
N ILE A 75 11.78 -18.47 2.28
CA ILE A 75 11.62 -18.22 0.84
C ILE A 75 11.07 -19.43 0.09
N ALA A 76 11.50 -20.64 0.48
CA ALA A 76 11.05 -21.89 -0.13
C ALA A 76 9.62 -22.27 0.28
N GLY A 77 9.20 -21.92 1.51
CA GLY A 77 7.92 -22.32 2.08
C GLY A 77 6.81 -21.27 2.03
N SER A 78 7.16 -19.99 1.90
CA SER A 78 6.20 -18.86 1.96
C SER A 78 5.89 -18.28 0.58
N LYS A 79 4.65 -17.81 0.44
CA LYS A 79 4.22 -16.97 -0.69
C LYS A 79 4.42 -15.48 -0.43
N ASN A 80 4.66 -15.09 0.82
CA ASN A 80 4.84 -13.69 1.20
C ASN A 80 6.32 -13.31 1.07
N SER A 81 6.58 -12.11 0.58
CA SER A 81 7.91 -11.50 0.62
C SER A 81 8.36 -11.24 2.07
N PHE A 82 9.66 -11.16 2.27
CA PHE A 82 10.23 -10.57 3.49
C PHE A 82 10.22 -9.05 3.33
N ARG A 83 9.47 -8.35 4.18
CA ARG A 83 9.23 -6.90 4.08
C ARG A 83 10.17 -6.11 4.98
N LEU A 84 10.95 -5.17 4.42
CA LEU A 84 11.87 -4.30 5.17
C LEU A 84 11.54 -2.82 4.99
N ILE A 85 11.47 -2.07 6.08
CA ILE A 85 11.47 -0.60 6.07
C ILE A 85 12.82 -0.14 6.63
N ILE A 86 13.56 0.63 5.85
CA ILE A 86 14.90 1.10 6.20
C ILE A 86 14.99 2.62 6.15
N SER A 87 15.97 3.22 6.82
CA SER A 87 16.32 4.63 6.58
C SER A 87 16.95 4.80 5.18
N PRO A 88 17.08 6.03 4.63
CA PRO A 88 17.64 6.27 3.30
C PRO A 88 19.16 6.03 3.19
N LEU A 89 19.76 5.45 4.21
CA LEU A 89 21.19 5.35 4.40
C LEU A 89 21.64 3.92 4.10
N LEU A 90 22.42 3.76 3.04
CA LEU A 90 22.95 2.46 2.61
C LEU A 90 24.46 2.55 2.39
N SER A 91 25.16 1.42 2.47
CA SER A 91 26.54 1.37 1.97
C SER A 91 26.55 1.50 0.44
N ALA A 92 27.66 1.96 -0.14
CA ALA A 92 27.78 2.05 -1.60
C ALA A 92 27.56 0.70 -2.29
N GLN A 93 28.01 -0.39 -1.65
CA GLN A 93 27.86 -1.76 -2.17
C GLN A 93 26.41 -2.24 -2.07
N ASP A 94 25.73 -2.00 -0.94
CA ASP A 94 24.32 -2.37 -0.76
C ASP A 94 23.43 -1.62 -1.75
N LYS A 95 23.69 -0.31 -1.95
CA LYS A 95 22.99 0.51 -2.93
C LYS A 95 23.14 -0.06 -4.35
N ALA A 96 24.36 -0.40 -4.76
CA ALA A 96 24.62 -0.98 -6.07
C ALA A 96 23.91 -2.33 -6.27
N ALA A 97 23.94 -3.21 -5.27
CA ALA A 97 23.24 -4.50 -5.33
C ALA A 97 21.73 -4.34 -5.44
N ILE A 98 21.15 -3.37 -4.74
CA ILE A 98 19.73 -3.05 -4.83
C ILE A 98 19.38 -2.50 -6.22
N GLU A 99 20.18 -1.56 -6.76
CA GLU A 99 20.01 -1.01 -8.12
C GLU A 99 20.08 -2.12 -9.19
N GLU A 100 21.00 -3.07 -9.04
CA GLU A 100 21.11 -4.25 -9.92
C GLU A 100 19.90 -5.19 -9.81
N GLY A 101 19.37 -5.40 -8.61
CA GLY A 101 18.21 -6.27 -8.38
C GLY A 101 16.91 -5.75 -9.01
N ILE A 102 16.80 -4.43 -9.18
CA ILE A 102 15.59 -3.75 -9.68
C ILE A 102 15.63 -3.50 -11.19
N SER A 103 16.82 -3.49 -11.79
CA SER A 103 16.99 -3.21 -13.22
C SER A 103 16.44 -4.37 -14.07
N SER A 104 15.34 -4.11 -14.80
CA SER A 104 14.69 -5.08 -15.70
C SER A 104 15.33 -5.04 -17.10
N VAL A 105 16.54 -5.58 -17.23
CA VAL A 105 17.10 -5.92 -18.55
C VAL A 105 17.71 -7.31 -18.47
N GLU A 106 17.46 -8.10 -19.51
CA GLU A 106 18.01 -9.44 -19.71
C GLU A 106 19.55 -9.46 -19.61
N CYS A 107 20.15 -9.60 -18.42
CA CYS A 107 21.55 -9.98 -18.29
C CYS A 107 21.97 -10.31 -16.84
N VAL A 108 21.65 -11.51 -16.34
CA VAL A 108 22.60 -12.32 -15.55
C VAL A 108 22.17 -13.78 -15.71
N VAL A 109 22.45 -14.35 -16.88
CA VAL A 109 22.48 -15.81 -17.02
C VAL A 109 23.81 -16.28 -16.42
N GLU A 110 23.69 -17.23 -15.50
CA GLU A 110 24.66 -18.23 -15.09
C GLU A 110 25.74 -17.93 -14.04
N ARG A 111 25.83 -18.95 -13.16
CA ARG A 111 26.92 -19.38 -12.25
C ARG A 111 26.98 -18.78 -10.86
N ILE A 112 26.57 -19.60 -9.88
CA ILE A 112 27.41 -19.90 -8.70
C ILE A 112 27.23 -21.38 -8.33
N VAL A 113 28.09 -22.24 -8.88
CA VAL A 113 28.53 -23.47 -8.22
C VAL A 113 30.02 -23.57 -8.47
N GLU A 114 30.81 -22.89 -7.66
CA GLU A 114 32.22 -23.21 -7.50
C GLU A 114 32.50 -23.32 -6.00
N GLU A 115 32.85 -24.53 -5.58
CA GLU A 115 33.41 -24.82 -4.26
C GLU A 115 34.76 -24.11 -4.15
N LEU A 116 34.83 -23.03 -3.39
CA LEU A 116 36.07 -22.30 -3.13
C LEU A 116 36.12 -21.81 -1.68
N ILE A 117 37.33 -21.82 -1.15
CA ILE A 117 37.72 -21.32 0.18
C ILE A 117 37.08 -19.95 0.40
N ILE A 118 36.17 -19.87 1.37
CA ILE A 118 35.37 -18.68 1.65
C ILE A 118 36.28 -17.63 2.29
N THR A 119 36.72 -16.63 1.51
CA THR A 119 37.23 -15.38 2.08
C THR A 119 36.06 -14.47 2.46
N GLU A 120 36.28 -13.52 3.38
CA GLU A 120 35.25 -12.55 3.78
C GLU A 120 34.73 -11.74 2.57
N ASP A 121 35.62 -11.38 1.64
CA ASP A 121 35.28 -10.70 0.39
C ASP A 121 34.41 -11.56 -0.54
N LEU A 122 34.67 -12.87 -0.65
CA LEU A 122 33.87 -13.77 -1.47
C LEU A 122 32.46 -13.95 -0.86
N LEU A 123 32.37 -14.08 0.46
CA LEU A 123 31.09 -14.16 1.16
C LEU A 123 30.27 -12.88 1.01
N GLN A 124 30.92 -11.71 1.10
CA GLN A 124 30.29 -10.42 0.90
C GLN A 124 29.76 -10.26 -0.52
N ASN A 125 30.59 -10.54 -1.53
CA ASN A 125 30.17 -10.50 -2.93
C ASN A 125 29.02 -11.47 -3.23
N HIS A 126 29.07 -12.68 -2.67
CA HIS A 126 27.99 -13.64 -2.79
C HIS A 126 26.69 -13.13 -2.17
N THR A 127 26.78 -12.49 -0.99
CA THR A 127 25.61 -11.95 -0.28
C THR A 127 24.94 -10.81 -1.07
N LEU A 128 25.74 -9.94 -1.70
CA LEU A 128 25.24 -8.88 -2.56
C LEU A 128 24.48 -9.44 -3.78
N LYS A 129 25.04 -10.45 -4.45
CA LYS A 129 24.36 -11.16 -5.56
C LYS A 129 23.05 -11.81 -5.12
N CYS A 130 23.05 -12.44 -3.94
CA CYS A 130 21.83 -12.99 -3.35
C CYS A 130 20.78 -11.90 -3.11
N LEU A 131 21.15 -10.74 -2.56
CA LEU A 131 20.23 -9.62 -2.36
C LEU A 131 19.60 -9.17 -3.69
N SER A 132 20.41 -8.97 -4.73
CA SER A 132 19.91 -8.58 -6.06
C SER A 132 18.91 -9.59 -6.62
N TRP A 133 19.22 -10.89 -6.51
CA TRP A 133 18.30 -11.95 -6.95
C TRP A 133 17.00 -11.97 -6.13
N LEU A 134 17.08 -11.84 -4.80
CA LEU A 134 15.92 -11.85 -3.91
C LEU A 134 14.97 -10.69 -4.18
N LEU A 135 15.49 -9.52 -4.53
CA LEU A 135 14.70 -8.36 -4.94
C LEU A 135 14.01 -8.61 -6.29
N ARG A 136 14.75 -9.15 -7.27
CA ARG A 136 14.24 -9.45 -8.61
C ARG A 136 13.10 -10.46 -8.59
N GLU A 137 13.22 -11.50 -7.76
CA GLU A 137 12.20 -12.54 -7.60
C GLU A 137 11.07 -12.16 -6.63
N HIS A 138 11.02 -10.90 -6.18
CA HIS A 138 10.05 -10.39 -5.19
C HIS A 138 10.01 -11.22 -3.90
N LYS A 139 11.13 -11.83 -3.52
CA LYS A 139 11.30 -12.57 -2.26
C LYS A 139 11.63 -11.66 -1.09
N ILE A 140 12.25 -10.52 -1.37
CA ILE A 140 12.46 -9.42 -0.44
C ILE A 140 11.84 -8.17 -1.04
N GLU A 141 11.11 -7.40 -0.22
CA GLU A 141 10.61 -6.07 -0.56
C GLU A 141 11.18 -5.06 0.42
N ILE A 142 11.68 -3.94 -0.10
CA ILE A 142 12.30 -2.89 0.72
C ILE A 142 11.62 -1.55 0.43
N LYS A 143 11.28 -0.84 1.50
CA LYS A 143 10.79 0.55 1.49
C LYS A 143 11.73 1.44 2.28
N VAL A 144 11.85 2.70 1.86
CA VAL A 144 12.67 3.73 2.50
C VAL A 144 11.77 4.68 3.26
N ALA A 145 12.02 4.84 4.56
CA ALA A 145 11.30 5.76 5.43
C ALA A 145 12.11 7.05 5.65
N LEU A 146 11.44 8.19 5.42
CA LEU A 146 11.97 9.54 5.56
C LEU A 146 11.14 10.29 6.60
N MET A 147 11.77 10.70 7.69
CA MET A 147 11.13 11.48 8.76
C MET A 147 11.38 12.97 8.54
N LYS A 148 10.40 13.82 8.90
CA LYS A 148 10.47 15.27 8.66
C LYS A 148 11.65 15.97 9.33
N ASP A 149 11.80 15.75 10.64
CA ASP A 149 12.79 16.43 11.49
C ASP A 149 13.44 15.43 12.47
N ALA A 150 13.57 14.15 12.07
CA ALA A 150 14.10 13.10 12.94
C ALA A 150 14.78 11.97 12.15
N LEU A 151 15.43 11.05 12.87
CA LEU A 151 15.92 9.79 12.31
C LEU A 151 14.82 8.73 12.35
N PHE A 152 14.59 8.04 11.23
CA PHE A 152 13.89 6.76 11.26
C PHE A 152 14.82 5.72 11.88
N HIS A 153 14.65 5.43 13.18
CA HIS A 153 15.53 4.52 13.91
C HIS A 153 14.79 3.44 14.76
N PRO A 154 13.61 2.92 14.33
CA PRO A 154 13.05 1.74 14.97
C PRO A 154 13.97 0.55 14.74
N LYS A 155 13.81 -0.50 15.56
CA LYS A 155 14.60 -1.74 15.50
C LYS A 155 13.70 -2.88 15.93
N VAL A 156 12.87 -3.31 14.99
CA VAL A 156 11.77 -4.23 15.28
C VAL A 156 11.73 -5.31 14.22
N TRP A 157 11.76 -6.56 14.67
CA TRP A 157 11.46 -7.74 13.89
C TRP A 157 10.09 -8.28 14.28
N LEU A 158 9.27 -8.59 13.29
CA LEU A 158 7.94 -9.16 13.46
C LEU A 158 7.87 -10.49 12.70
N PHE A 159 7.59 -11.55 13.43
CA PHE A 159 7.33 -12.88 12.91
C PHE A 159 5.87 -13.21 13.15
N THR A 160 5.09 -13.31 12.08
CA THR A 160 3.65 -13.51 12.14
C THR A 160 3.30 -14.87 11.55
N SER A 161 2.53 -15.66 12.29
CA SER A 161 1.90 -16.90 11.82
C SER A 161 0.44 -16.84 12.23
N HIS A 162 -0.47 -16.78 11.26
CA HIS A 162 -1.90 -16.57 11.51
C HIS A 162 -2.16 -15.35 12.42
N ASP A 163 -2.84 -15.54 13.56
CA ASP A 163 -3.17 -14.49 14.53
C ASP A 163 -2.09 -14.30 15.61
N HIS A 164 -0.97 -15.02 15.49
CA HIS A 164 0.12 -15.01 16.45
C HIS A 164 1.32 -14.24 15.93
N VAL A 165 1.83 -13.35 16.78
CA VAL A 165 2.99 -12.49 16.51
C VAL A 165 4.04 -12.70 17.59
N VAL A 166 5.29 -12.84 17.15
CA VAL A 166 6.49 -12.63 17.97
C VAL A 166 7.16 -11.35 17.49
N ALA A 167 7.38 -10.42 18.41
CA ALA A 167 8.10 -9.18 18.16
C ALA A 167 9.43 -9.20 18.92
N ALA A 168 10.54 -9.05 18.20
CA ALA A 168 11.83 -8.73 18.81
C ALA A 168 12.08 -7.23 18.63
N HIS A 169 12.22 -6.48 19.73
CA HIS A 169 12.35 -5.03 19.71
C HIS A 169 13.35 -4.54 20.76
N GLY A 170 14.09 -3.48 20.46
CA GLY A 170 15.14 -2.99 21.36
C GLY A 170 16.17 -2.10 20.67
N SER A 171 17.42 -2.16 21.12
CA SER A 171 18.49 -1.29 20.61
C SER A 171 19.28 -1.87 19.42
N SER A 172 19.06 -3.14 19.04
CA SER A 172 19.83 -3.85 18.01
C SER A 172 19.50 -3.46 16.56
N ASN A 173 20.48 -2.90 15.83
CA ASN A 173 20.36 -2.58 14.41
C ASN A 173 20.48 -3.83 13.53
N VAL A 174 19.92 -3.79 12.32
CA VAL A 174 19.96 -4.92 11.36
C VAL A 174 21.21 -4.81 10.48
N THR A 175 22.33 -4.96 11.17
CA THR A 175 23.67 -5.08 10.62
C THR A 175 24.33 -6.30 11.25
N ASN A 176 25.31 -6.92 10.58
CA ASN A 176 25.99 -8.09 11.16
C ASN A 176 26.62 -7.77 12.54
N ALA A 177 27.16 -6.56 12.71
CA ALA A 177 27.64 -6.11 14.01
C ALA A 177 26.50 -5.89 15.03
N GLY A 178 25.37 -5.29 14.61
CA GLY A 178 24.24 -5.01 15.49
C GLY A 178 23.55 -6.25 16.06
N ILE A 179 23.56 -7.38 15.33
CA ILE A 179 22.95 -8.64 15.80
C ILE A 179 23.93 -9.63 16.45
N ARG A 180 25.25 -9.37 16.43
CA ARG A 180 26.28 -10.33 16.93
C ARG A 180 27.45 -9.74 17.70
N ARG A 181 27.78 -8.46 17.57
CA ARG A 181 29.03 -7.86 18.11
C ARG A 181 28.79 -6.68 19.03
N ASN A 182 27.76 -5.88 18.77
CA ASN A 182 27.44 -4.71 19.58
C ASN A 182 26.84 -5.13 20.93
N VAL A 183 27.05 -4.28 21.94
CA VAL A 183 26.31 -4.37 23.19
C VAL A 183 24.91 -3.85 22.97
N GLU A 184 23.93 -4.76 22.93
CA GLU A 184 22.53 -4.44 22.62
C GLU A 184 21.58 -5.16 23.57
N GLN A 185 20.44 -4.53 23.84
CA GLN A 185 19.36 -5.14 24.60
C GLN A 185 18.15 -5.36 23.70
N ILE A 186 17.65 -6.60 23.67
CA ILE A 186 16.52 -7.00 22.81
C ILE A 186 15.45 -7.68 23.65
N ALA A 187 14.27 -7.10 23.69
CA ALA A 187 13.10 -7.68 24.32
C ALA A 187 12.29 -8.51 23.32
N ILE A 188 11.81 -9.67 23.77
CA ILE A 188 10.94 -10.56 23.00
C ILE A 188 9.53 -10.46 23.58
N SER A 189 8.57 -10.05 22.76
CA SER A 189 7.15 -10.01 23.09
C SER A 189 6.38 -11.02 22.25
N ARG A 190 5.60 -11.88 22.91
CA ARG A 190 4.75 -12.90 22.28
C ARG A 190 3.29 -12.53 22.50
N SER A 191 2.53 -12.46 21.42
CA SER A 191 1.11 -12.04 21.44
C SER A 191 0.19 -12.90 22.30
N TRP A 192 0.61 -14.13 22.62
CA TRP A 192 -0.15 -15.10 23.42
C TRP A 192 0.33 -15.27 24.87
N GLN A 193 1.42 -14.59 25.28
CA GLN A 193 1.98 -14.79 26.62
C GLN A 193 1.13 -14.12 27.71
N ASP A 194 0.82 -12.83 27.52
CA ASP A 194 0.00 -12.03 28.44
C ASP A 194 -0.58 -10.80 27.73
N SER A 195 -1.47 -10.07 28.41
CA SER A 195 -2.15 -8.89 27.84
C SER A 195 -1.21 -7.74 27.47
N ASN A 196 -0.11 -7.56 28.21
CA ASN A 196 0.86 -6.49 27.95
C ASN A 196 1.69 -6.83 26.71
N GLN A 197 2.18 -8.06 26.59
CA GLN A 197 2.89 -8.51 25.39
C GLN A 197 1.97 -8.54 24.17
N ARG A 198 0.69 -8.88 24.33
CA ARG A 198 -0.31 -8.77 23.27
C ARG A 198 -0.50 -7.32 22.80
N TYR A 199 -0.62 -6.38 23.74
CA TYR A 199 -0.68 -4.96 23.38
C TYR A 199 0.58 -4.49 22.65
N THR A 200 1.76 -4.84 23.15
CA THR A 200 3.05 -4.46 22.54
C THR A 200 3.17 -5.00 21.12
N THR A 201 2.93 -6.31 20.93
CA THR A 201 2.99 -6.94 19.60
C THR A 201 2.00 -6.33 18.63
N GLU A 202 0.76 -6.10 19.06
CA GLU A 202 -0.27 -5.48 18.23
C GLU A 202 0.06 -4.04 17.87
N LYS A 203 0.58 -3.26 18.82
CA LYS A 203 0.99 -1.87 18.58
C LYS A 203 2.14 -1.79 17.58
N LEU A 204 3.14 -2.66 17.71
CA LEU A 204 4.28 -2.75 16.80
C LEU A 204 3.84 -3.22 15.40
N ARG A 205 2.95 -4.21 15.33
CA ARG A 205 2.37 -4.71 14.06
C ARG A 205 1.58 -3.61 13.35
N ILE A 206 0.65 -2.95 14.03
CA ILE A 206 -0.11 -1.83 13.46
C ILE A 206 0.83 -0.72 13.01
N SER A 207 1.83 -0.37 13.83
CA SER A 207 2.81 0.65 13.47
C SER A 207 3.60 0.29 12.21
N PHE A 208 4.00 -0.98 12.06
CA PHE A 208 4.67 -1.45 10.85
C PHE A 208 3.76 -1.34 9.64
N GLU A 209 2.52 -1.84 9.71
CA GLU A 209 1.58 -1.77 8.57
C GLU A 209 1.23 -0.32 8.23
N ASP A 210 1.07 0.56 9.21
CA ASP A 210 0.85 1.98 8.98
C ASP A 210 2.05 2.63 8.28
N LEU A 211 3.29 2.30 8.65
CA LEU A 211 4.47 2.77 7.94
C LEU A 211 4.55 2.16 6.53
N TRP A 212 4.32 0.85 6.41
CA TRP A 212 4.41 0.12 5.16
C TRP A 212 3.44 0.68 4.10
N GLU A 213 2.24 1.04 4.52
CA GLU A 213 1.19 1.63 3.68
C GLU A 213 1.27 3.17 3.62
N ASP A 214 2.38 3.79 4.04
CA ASP A 214 2.62 5.25 4.02
C ASP A 214 1.50 6.06 4.72
N ASN A 215 1.05 5.59 5.88
CA ASN A 215 -0.10 6.13 6.60
C ASN A 215 0.26 7.13 7.72
N GLN A 216 1.52 7.57 7.83
CA GLN A 216 2.02 8.44 8.91
C GLN A 216 2.27 9.89 8.43
N ASP A 217 1.83 10.89 9.18
CA ASP A 217 1.91 12.30 8.72
C ASP A 217 3.34 12.87 8.76
N ASN A 218 4.19 12.34 9.64
CA ASN A 218 5.56 12.81 9.86
C ASN A 218 6.62 11.89 9.25
N CYS A 219 6.20 10.87 8.50
CA CYS A 219 7.08 9.88 7.90
C CYS A 219 6.57 9.53 6.51
N ILE A 220 7.36 9.84 5.49
CA ILE A 220 7.10 9.44 4.10
C ILE A 220 7.80 8.11 3.86
N VAL A 221 7.07 7.09 3.45
CA VAL A 221 7.59 5.75 3.16
C VAL A 221 7.44 5.44 1.67
N ILE A 222 8.56 5.21 0.99
CA ILE A 222 8.62 5.10 -0.47
C ILE A 222 9.22 3.76 -0.88
N ASP A 223 8.67 3.12 -1.91
CA ASP A 223 9.24 1.92 -2.52
C ASP A 223 10.67 2.16 -3.01
N ILE A 224 11.56 1.18 -2.78
CA ILE A 224 12.98 1.34 -3.12
C ILE A 224 13.25 1.75 -4.59
N PRO A 225 12.56 1.23 -5.62
CA PRO A 225 12.74 1.68 -6.99
C PRO A 225 12.49 3.18 -7.18
N ASP A 226 11.48 3.71 -6.50
CA ASP A 226 11.14 5.13 -6.55
C ASP A 226 12.12 5.96 -5.72
N ALA A 227 12.58 5.45 -4.57
CA ALA A 227 13.63 6.07 -3.78
C ALA A 227 14.94 6.20 -4.56
N ILE A 228 15.32 5.21 -5.36
CA ILE A 228 16.48 5.27 -6.27
C ILE A 228 16.25 6.31 -7.35
N ARG A 229 15.12 6.25 -8.07
CA ARG A 229 14.79 7.17 -9.18
C ARG A 229 14.81 8.63 -8.72
N LYS A 230 14.23 8.89 -7.55
CA LYS A 230 14.16 10.22 -6.92
C LYS A 230 15.48 10.63 -6.23
N ARG A 231 16.52 9.77 -6.30
CA ARG A 231 17.85 9.94 -5.69
C ARG A 231 17.74 10.23 -4.17
N LEU A 232 16.84 9.53 -3.50
CA LEU A 232 16.55 9.66 -2.07
C LEU A 232 17.45 8.77 -1.21
N ILE A 233 18.21 7.85 -1.82
CA ILE A 233 19.17 6.99 -1.13
C ILE A 233 20.56 7.62 -1.15
N HIS A 234 21.15 7.78 0.03
CA HIS A 234 22.51 8.29 0.21
C HIS A 234 23.45 7.18 0.68
N SER A 235 24.65 7.19 0.10
CA SER A 235 25.74 6.37 0.59
C SER A 235 26.31 7.02 1.84
N TYR A 236 26.39 6.29 2.94
CA TYR A 236 27.16 6.74 4.11
C TYR A 236 28.47 5.96 4.20
N ASN A 237 29.51 6.62 4.70
CA ASN A 237 30.72 5.95 5.17
C ASN A 237 30.73 6.01 6.71
N SER A 238 31.39 5.05 7.35
CA SER A 238 31.44 4.93 8.81
C SER A 238 32.09 6.12 9.52
N GLU A 239 32.75 7.03 8.78
CA GLU A 239 33.50 8.17 9.32
C GLU A 239 32.67 9.45 9.46
N SER A 240 31.49 9.54 8.83
CA SER A 240 30.64 10.73 8.89
C SER A 240 29.17 10.33 8.91
N PRO A 241 28.53 10.25 10.10
CA PRO A 241 27.10 9.99 10.18
C PRO A 241 26.33 11.13 9.51
N PRO A 242 25.21 10.82 8.85
CA PRO A 242 24.42 11.83 8.15
C PRO A 242 23.82 12.82 9.14
N THR A 243 23.75 14.08 8.70
CA THR A 243 23.22 15.18 9.51
C THR A 243 21.71 15.29 9.39
N GLU A 244 21.05 15.87 10.41
CA GLU A 244 19.62 16.18 10.35
C GLU A 244 19.26 17.06 9.15
N ASN A 245 20.16 17.98 8.76
CA ASN A 245 19.97 18.84 7.58
C ASN A 245 19.96 18.06 6.27
N GLU A 246 20.79 17.01 6.13
CA GLU A 246 20.79 16.14 4.95
C GLU A 246 19.50 15.33 4.86
N LEU A 247 19.03 14.81 6.00
CA LEU A 247 17.77 14.06 6.08
C LEU A 247 16.56 14.96 5.82
N LYS A 248 16.56 16.19 6.32
CA LYS A 248 15.53 17.18 6.03
C LYS A 248 15.44 17.50 4.54
N ARG A 249 16.58 17.68 3.86
CA ARG A 249 16.61 17.86 2.39
C ARG A 249 16.06 16.65 1.65
N LEU A 250 16.32 15.44 2.14
CA LEU A 250 15.74 14.22 1.58
C LEU A 250 14.24 14.16 1.78
N TYR A 251 13.75 14.53 2.96
CA TYR A 251 12.33 14.62 3.25
C TYR A 251 11.64 15.69 2.41
N GLU A 252 12.23 16.88 2.26
CA GLU A 252 11.71 17.97 1.41
C GLU A 252 11.63 17.51 -0.05
N ARG A 253 12.71 16.93 -0.59
CA ARG A 253 12.70 16.34 -1.94
C ARG A 253 11.64 15.25 -2.07
N ALA A 254 11.55 14.35 -1.10
CA ALA A 254 10.52 13.31 -1.09
C ALA A 254 9.11 13.89 -0.98
N GLY A 255 8.92 15.00 -0.29
CA GLY A 255 7.68 15.77 -0.20
C GLY A 255 7.31 16.42 -1.53
N ASP A 256 8.28 17.04 -2.21
CA ASP A 256 8.11 17.58 -3.56
C ASP A 256 7.76 16.48 -4.56
N PHE A 257 8.36 15.29 -4.40
CA PHE A 257 8.05 14.09 -5.17
C PHE A 257 6.87 13.25 -4.62
N SER A 258 6.30 13.57 -3.46
CA SER A 258 5.07 12.92 -2.94
C SER A 258 3.83 13.49 -3.62
N ASN A 259 4.01 14.63 -4.30
CA ASN A 259 3.15 15.09 -5.38
C ASN A 259 3.35 14.28 -6.69
N GLU A 260 4.43 13.50 -6.82
CA GLU A 260 4.75 12.62 -7.96
C GLU A 260 4.96 11.15 -7.56
N SER A 261 4.17 10.61 -6.62
CA SER A 261 4.13 9.15 -6.40
C SER A 261 3.30 8.49 -7.50
N THR A 262 3.93 8.32 -8.66
CA THR A 262 3.63 7.23 -9.60
C THR A 262 4.53 6.05 -9.26
N SER A 263 3.95 4.99 -8.69
CA SER A 263 4.54 3.66 -8.78
C SER A 263 4.55 3.25 -10.26
N PRO A 264 5.67 2.89 -10.88
CA PRO A 264 5.69 2.30 -12.22
C PRO A 264 5.35 0.81 -12.20
N TYR A 265 5.00 0.23 -11.04
CA TYR A 265 4.46 -1.12 -10.91
C TYR A 265 2.96 -1.15 -10.61
N ALA A 266 2.29 0.01 -10.53
CA ALA A 266 0.91 0.04 -10.99
C ALA A 266 0.99 -0.29 -12.47
N GLN A 267 0.55 -1.51 -12.82
CA GLN A 267 0.44 -2.00 -14.19
C GLN A 267 0.12 -0.81 -15.10
N ARG A 268 0.90 -0.60 -16.16
CA ARG A 268 0.37 0.08 -17.35
C ARG A 268 -0.75 -0.80 -17.89
N ASP A 269 -1.87 -0.82 -17.18
CA ASP A 269 -3.13 -1.08 -17.80
C ASP A 269 -3.27 -0.02 -18.88
N GLN A 270 -3.80 -0.49 -20.00
CA GLN A 270 -4.15 0.33 -21.16
C GLN A 270 -4.79 1.65 -20.70
N PRO A 271 -4.67 2.74 -21.48
CA PRO A 271 -5.33 4.01 -21.16
C PRO A 271 -6.78 3.72 -20.76
N VAL A 272 -7.19 4.19 -19.57
CA VAL A 272 -8.53 3.94 -19.01
C VAL A 272 -9.55 4.34 -20.07
N GLN A 273 -10.22 3.36 -20.67
CA GLN A 273 -11.22 3.60 -21.70
C GLN A 273 -12.59 3.72 -21.04
N PHE A 274 -12.95 4.93 -20.60
CA PHE A 274 -14.34 5.20 -20.25
C PHE A 274 -15.19 5.16 -21.51
N THR A 275 -15.86 4.04 -21.72
CA THR A 275 -16.60 3.76 -22.95
C THR A 275 -17.94 3.13 -22.63
N ILE A 276 -18.92 3.40 -23.50
CA ILE A 276 -20.22 2.76 -23.43
C ILE A 276 -20.05 1.32 -23.93
N PRO A 277 -20.45 0.29 -23.16
CA PRO A 277 -20.31 -1.10 -23.58
C PRO A 277 -21.03 -1.40 -24.89
N ASN A 278 -20.42 -2.18 -25.78
CA ASN A 278 -20.96 -2.49 -27.11
C ASN A 278 -22.33 -3.18 -27.08
N TRP A 279 -22.67 -3.89 -26.01
CA TRP A 279 -23.97 -4.54 -25.84
C TRP A 279 -25.11 -3.56 -25.52
N LEU A 280 -24.79 -2.31 -25.16
CA LEU A 280 -25.74 -1.31 -24.69
C LEU A 280 -26.23 -0.41 -25.82
N GLU A 281 -27.20 -0.89 -26.60
CA GLU A 281 -27.81 -0.13 -27.70
C GLU A 281 -28.85 0.90 -27.22
N TYR A 282 -28.38 2.07 -26.79
CA TYR A 282 -29.21 3.13 -26.20
C TYR A 282 -29.80 4.15 -27.20
N LYS A 283 -29.42 4.10 -28.50
CA LYS A 283 -29.92 5.05 -29.52
C LYS A 283 -31.21 4.57 -30.21
N SER A 284 -31.32 3.28 -30.51
CA SER A 284 -32.45 2.71 -31.25
C SER A 284 -32.95 1.37 -30.70
N GLY A 285 -32.26 0.80 -29.70
CA GLY A 285 -32.53 -0.53 -29.15
C GLY A 285 -33.44 -0.54 -27.91
N PRO A 286 -33.40 -1.62 -27.11
CA PRO A 286 -34.25 -1.79 -25.91
C PRO A 286 -33.97 -0.73 -24.82
N PHE A 287 -32.82 -0.06 -24.91
CA PHE A 287 -32.39 1.00 -23.99
C PHE A 287 -32.67 2.41 -24.51
N LYS A 288 -33.46 2.58 -25.59
CA LYS A 288 -33.76 3.89 -26.20
C LYS A 288 -34.32 4.93 -25.24
N HIS A 289 -35.05 4.51 -24.20
CA HIS A 289 -35.59 5.43 -23.19
C HIS A 289 -34.47 6.04 -22.35
N GLN A 290 -33.41 5.28 -22.04
CA GLN A 290 -32.22 5.78 -21.37
C GLN A 290 -31.50 6.81 -22.24
N GLY A 291 -31.38 6.55 -23.54
CA GLY A 291 -30.80 7.51 -24.48
C GLY A 291 -31.56 8.82 -24.59
N LYS A 292 -32.90 8.78 -24.55
CA LYS A 292 -33.74 9.99 -24.48
C LYS A 292 -33.53 10.77 -23.18
N ALA A 293 -33.44 10.07 -22.05
CA ALA A 293 -33.18 10.69 -20.75
C ALA A 293 -31.80 11.37 -20.71
N VAL A 294 -30.77 10.69 -21.23
CA VAL A 294 -29.42 11.25 -21.36
C VAL A 294 -29.42 12.49 -22.26
N ALA A 295 -30.06 12.42 -23.43
CA ALA A 295 -30.14 13.56 -24.34
C ALA A 295 -30.80 14.77 -23.68
N ALA A 296 -31.92 14.58 -22.99
CA ALA A 296 -32.61 15.66 -22.26
C ALA A 296 -31.73 16.28 -21.16
N TRP A 297 -30.93 15.47 -20.45
CA TRP A 297 -29.99 15.96 -19.45
C TRP A 297 -28.81 16.72 -20.07
N CYS A 298 -28.25 16.21 -21.18
CA CYS A 298 -27.21 16.91 -21.95
C CYS A 298 -27.72 18.28 -22.46
N ASP A 299 -28.91 18.33 -23.04
CA ASP A 299 -29.56 19.55 -23.55
C ASP A 299 -29.86 20.58 -22.44
N SER A 300 -29.98 20.11 -21.20
CA SER A 300 -30.17 20.95 -20.01
C SER A 300 -28.85 21.48 -19.43
N GLY A 301 -27.75 21.35 -20.16
CA GLY A 301 -26.42 21.77 -19.71
C GLY A 301 -25.84 20.85 -18.63
N TYR A 302 -26.17 19.55 -18.67
CA TYR A 302 -25.68 18.52 -17.74
C TYR A 302 -26.05 18.80 -16.27
N ARG A 303 -27.21 19.43 -16.05
CA ARG A 303 -27.78 19.71 -14.73
C ARG A 303 -29.26 19.37 -14.73
N GLY A 304 -29.69 18.44 -13.89
CA GLY A 304 -31.10 18.07 -13.78
C GLY A 304 -31.32 16.88 -12.88
N VAL A 305 -32.56 16.43 -12.78
CA VAL A 305 -32.96 15.21 -12.07
C VAL A 305 -33.70 14.33 -13.07
N LEU A 306 -33.31 13.06 -13.17
CA LEU A 306 -34.03 12.08 -13.98
C LEU A 306 -35.08 11.35 -13.15
N GLU A 307 -36.35 11.61 -13.43
CA GLU A 307 -37.46 10.86 -12.85
C GLU A 307 -37.64 9.53 -13.59
N MET A 308 -37.20 8.44 -12.97
CA MET A 308 -37.16 7.11 -13.58
C MET A 308 -37.72 6.06 -12.62
N ALA A 309 -38.58 5.18 -13.13
CA ALA A 309 -39.13 4.07 -12.34
C ALA A 309 -38.03 3.09 -11.90
N THR A 310 -38.17 2.49 -10.71
CA THR A 310 -37.24 1.45 -10.24
C THR A 310 -37.17 0.29 -11.24
N GLY A 311 -35.95 -0.22 -11.50
CA GLY A 311 -35.72 -1.28 -12.47
C GLY A 311 -35.64 -0.82 -13.94
N SER A 312 -35.81 0.48 -14.23
CA SER A 312 -35.65 1.02 -15.61
C SER A 312 -34.19 1.26 -16.04
N GLY A 313 -33.23 0.95 -15.16
CA GLY A 313 -31.79 1.08 -15.38
C GLY A 313 -31.25 2.49 -15.15
N LYS A 314 -31.53 3.08 -13.97
CA LYS A 314 -31.08 4.43 -13.58
C LYS A 314 -29.56 4.54 -13.61
N THR A 315 -28.87 3.60 -12.96
CA THR A 315 -27.42 3.55 -12.88
C THR A 315 -26.75 3.50 -14.26
N ILE A 316 -27.21 2.61 -15.14
CA ILE A 316 -26.78 2.55 -16.54
C ILE A 316 -27.00 3.88 -17.26
N THR A 317 -28.17 4.50 -17.08
CA THR A 317 -28.49 5.80 -17.69
C THR A 317 -27.52 6.89 -17.23
N SER A 318 -27.22 6.92 -15.94
CA SER A 318 -26.26 7.87 -15.35
C SER A 318 -24.85 7.67 -15.88
N MET A 319 -24.40 6.43 -16.05
CA MET A 319 -23.08 6.13 -16.60
C MET A 319 -22.97 6.43 -18.11
N ILE A 320 -24.05 6.23 -18.88
CA ILE A 320 -24.11 6.73 -20.26
C ILE A 320 -23.93 8.25 -20.25
N GLY A 321 -24.72 8.98 -19.44
CA GLY A 321 -24.63 10.44 -19.34
C GLY A 321 -23.23 10.93 -18.94
N ALA A 322 -22.63 10.32 -17.91
CA ALA A 322 -21.28 10.63 -17.48
C ALA A 322 -20.24 10.37 -18.59
N CYS A 323 -20.43 9.34 -19.42
CA CYS A 323 -19.56 9.07 -20.56
C CYS A 323 -19.67 10.16 -21.64
N HIS A 324 -20.86 10.69 -21.91
CA HIS A 324 -21.04 11.84 -22.81
C HIS A 324 -20.36 13.10 -22.25
N LEU A 325 -20.56 13.38 -20.96
CA LEU A 325 -19.91 14.52 -20.31
C LEU A 325 -18.38 14.40 -20.36
N TYR A 326 -17.83 13.22 -20.10
CA TYR A 326 -16.39 12.94 -20.19
C TYR A 326 -15.81 13.15 -21.60
N GLN A 327 -16.60 12.97 -22.65
CA GLN A 327 -16.15 13.26 -24.02
C GLN A 327 -16.01 14.77 -24.27
N GLU A 328 -16.82 15.59 -23.59
CA GLU A 328 -16.82 17.05 -23.73
C GLU A 328 -15.94 17.77 -22.70
N LYS A 329 -15.74 17.16 -21.52
CA LYS A 329 -15.09 17.77 -20.35
C LYS A 329 -14.04 16.82 -19.78
N ARG A 330 -12.77 17.19 -19.94
CA ARG A 330 -11.62 16.49 -19.35
C ARG A 330 -10.64 17.50 -18.75
N PRO A 331 -9.98 17.17 -17.63
CA PRO A 331 -10.22 16.01 -16.77
C PRO A 331 -11.58 16.08 -16.02
N LEU A 332 -12.14 14.93 -15.64
CA LEU A 332 -13.45 14.82 -14.97
C LEU A 332 -13.38 13.99 -13.67
N LEU A 333 -13.81 14.58 -12.55
CA LEU A 333 -14.11 13.84 -11.32
C LEU A 333 -15.61 13.50 -11.28
N ILE A 334 -15.94 12.23 -11.10
CA ILE A 334 -17.32 11.76 -10.92
C ILE A 334 -17.49 11.32 -9.46
N VAL A 335 -18.40 11.98 -8.74
CA VAL A 335 -18.79 11.62 -7.38
C VAL A 335 -20.18 11.01 -7.42
N ILE A 336 -20.29 9.73 -7.06
CA ILE A 336 -21.54 8.99 -6.97
C ILE A 336 -21.93 8.90 -5.50
N ALA A 337 -23.10 9.40 -5.15
CA ALA A 337 -23.63 9.37 -3.80
C ALA A 337 -24.87 8.45 -3.75
N VAL A 338 -24.88 7.51 -2.81
CA VAL A 338 -25.94 6.50 -2.68
C VAL A 338 -26.47 6.42 -1.24
N PRO A 339 -27.70 5.94 -1.01
CA PRO A 339 -28.31 5.99 0.33
C PRO A 339 -27.79 4.90 1.30
N TYR A 340 -27.36 3.74 0.81
CA TYR A 340 -26.98 2.59 1.67
C TYR A 340 -25.76 1.82 1.15
N LEU A 341 -25.01 1.18 2.05
CA LEU A 341 -23.74 0.50 1.73
C LEU A 341 -23.85 -0.61 0.66
N PRO A 342 -24.88 -1.47 0.61
CA PRO A 342 -25.01 -2.46 -0.47
C PRO A 342 -25.13 -1.85 -1.87
N LEU A 343 -25.74 -0.67 -1.98
CA LEU A 343 -25.81 0.05 -3.26
C LEU A 343 -24.45 0.61 -3.66
N VAL A 344 -23.56 0.91 -2.71
CA VAL A 344 -22.19 1.34 -3.02
C VAL A 344 -21.46 0.24 -3.79
N GLU A 345 -21.57 -1.01 -3.34
CA GLU A 345 -20.95 -2.16 -4.01
C GLU A 345 -21.57 -2.38 -5.41
N GLN A 346 -22.90 -2.32 -5.52
CA GLN A 346 -23.59 -2.43 -6.81
C GLN A 346 -23.12 -1.35 -7.80
N TRP A 347 -23.03 -0.09 -7.35
CA TRP A 347 -22.53 1.00 -8.19
C TRP A 347 -21.06 0.79 -8.58
N CYS A 348 -20.22 0.22 -7.71
CA CYS A 348 -18.85 -0.11 -8.07
C CYS A 348 -18.80 -1.18 -9.18
N ASP A 349 -19.63 -2.21 -9.10
CA ASP A 349 -19.71 -3.24 -10.13
C ASP A 349 -20.17 -2.63 -11.47
N GLU A 350 -21.18 -1.77 -11.45
CA GLU A 350 -21.72 -1.13 -12.65
C GLU A 350 -20.71 -0.17 -13.30
N VAL A 351 -20.03 0.67 -12.52
CA VAL A 351 -18.95 1.56 -13.03
C VAL A 351 -17.84 0.74 -13.68
N THR A 352 -17.48 -0.42 -13.12
CA THR A 352 -16.48 -1.33 -13.70
C THR A 352 -16.86 -1.78 -15.11
N THR A 353 -18.16 -1.98 -15.39
CA THR A 353 -18.61 -2.40 -16.74
C THR A 353 -18.34 -1.36 -17.83
N PHE A 354 -18.18 -0.08 -17.46
CA PHE A 354 -17.86 1.03 -18.37
C PHE A 354 -16.35 1.26 -18.54
N GLY A 355 -15.51 0.36 -18.00
CA GLY A 355 -14.05 0.42 -18.12
C GLY A 355 -13.35 1.34 -17.10
N LEU A 356 -14.07 1.77 -16.06
CA LEU A 356 -13.54 2.62 -14.98
C LEU A 356 -13.21 1.81 -13.73
N LYS A 357 -12.33 2.34 -12.87
CA LYS A 357 -11.98 1.75 -11.58
C LYS A 357 -12.56 2.64 -10.45
N PRO A 358 -13.72 2.30 -9.88
CA PRO A 358 -14.33 3.12 -8.83
C PRO A 358 -13.58 2.99 -7.50
N VAL A 359 -13.45 4.10 -6.78
CA VAL A 359 -12.97 4.11 -5.39
C VAL A 359 -14.15 4.19 -4.44
N ASN A 360 -14.41 3.10 -3.73
CA ASN A 360 -15.39 3.07 -2.64
C ASN A 360 -14.79 3.71 -1.38
N LEU A 361 -15.20 4.94 -1.04
CA LEU A 361 -14.73 5.59 0.18
C LEU A 361 -15.54 5.20 1.42
N SER A 362 -16.69 4.55 1.24
CA SER A 362 -17.58 4.14 2.34
C SER A 362 -17.01 2.98 3.16
N THR A 363 -16.13 2.15 2.57
CA THR A 363 -15.40 1.08 3.27
C THR A 363 -14.17 1.58 4.04
N LEU A 364 -13.76 2.84 3.83
CA LEU A 364 -12.63 3.43 4.52
C LEU A 364 -13.07 3.94 5.89
N GLY A 365 -12.70 3.20 6.94
CA GLY A 365 -13.19 3.37 8.32
C GLY A 365 -12.89 4.70 9.03
N ASN A 366 -12.24 5.68 8.40
CA ASN A 366 -12.13 7.04 8.97
C ASN A 366 -11.95 8.13 7.90
N ALA A 367 -12.29 9.37 8.27
CA ALA A 367 -12.24 10.54 7.38
C ALA A 367 -10.82 10.87 6.88
N LYS A 368 -9.77 10.48 7.63
CA LYS A 368 -8.38 10.68 7.23
C LYS A 368 -7.99 9.80 6.04
N LYS A 369 -8.39 8.52 6.06
CA LYS A 369 -8.21 7.60 4.93
C LYS A 369 -8.92 8.08 3.68
N ARG A 370 -10.17 8.58 3.82
CA ARG A 370 -10.92 9.17 2.70
C ARG A 370 -10.21 10.36 2.08
N GLY A 371 -9.72 11.29 2.90
CA GLY A 371 -8.96 12.45 2.41
C GLY A 371 -7.68 12.05 1.67
N ARG A 372 -6.94 11.02 2.13
CA ARG A 372 -5.75 10.52 1.42
C ARG A 372 -6.08 9.93 0.05
N GLU A 373 -7.14 9.13 -0.05
CA GLU A 373 -7.57 8.60 -1.35
C GLU A 373 -8.01 9.72 -2.29
N LEU A 374 -8.77 10.71 -1.80
CA LEU A 374 -9.14 11.89 -2.60
C LEU A 374 -7.89 12.66 -3.08
N GLN A 375 -6.88 12.83 -2.23
CA GLN A 375 -5.61 13.43 -2.64
C GLN A 375 -4.88 12.61 -3.70
N ARG A 376 -4.90 11.27 -3.62
CA ARG A 376 -4.35 10.38 -4.64
C ARG A 376 -5.05 10.58 -5.99
N LEU A 377 -6.38 10.56 -6.00
CA LEU A 377 -7.19 10.77 -7.21
C LEU A 377 -6.98 12.16 -7.81
N ARG A 378 -6.93 13.19 -6.97
CA ARG A 378 -6.66 14.57 -7.41
C ARG A 378 -5.31 14.67 -8.12
N ARG A 379 -4.27 14.01 -7.60
CA ARG A 379 -2.96 13.97 -8.26
C ARG A 379 -3.04 13.25 -9.61
N GLN A 380 -3.78 12.14 -9.72
CA GLN A 380 -3.93 11.43 -10.99
C GLN A 380 -4.52 12.34 -12.08
N LEU A 381 -5.57 13.10 -11.76
CA LEU A 381 -6.19 14.06 -12.68
C LEU A 381 -5.29 15.27 -12.99
N ARG A 382 -4.56 15.78 -11.99
CA ARG A 382 -3.70 16.96 -12.15
C ARG A 382 -2.44 16.71 -12.99
N PHE A 383 -1.90 15.50 -12.95
CA PHE A 383 -0.66 15.12 -13.64
C PHE A 383 -0.92 14.28 -14.92
N ASP A 384 -2.13 14.34 -15.47
CA ASP A 384 -2.53 13.63 -16.69
C ASP A 384 -2.25 12.12 -16.66
N LEU A 385 -2.28 11.52 -15.46
CA LEU A 385 -2.15 10.07 -15.26
C LEU A 385 -3.49 9.36 -15.47
N SER A 386 -4.57 10.11 -15.37
CA SER A 386 -5.94 9.69 -15.63
C SER A 386 -6.73 10.92 -16.07
N ASP A 387 -7.60 10.77 -17.06
CA ASP A 387 -8.50 11.84 -17.49
C ASP A 387 -9.85 11.79 -16.74
N VAL A 388 -10.10 10.72 -15.99
CA VAL A 388 -11.36 10.51 -15.27
C VAL A 388 -11.19 9.64 -14.03
N GLU A 389 -11.70 10.11 -12.90
CA GLU A 389 -11.72 9.35 -11.65
C GLU A 389 -13.15 9.26 -11.10
N VAL A 390 -13.48 8.12 -10.49
CA VAL A 390 -14.82 7.86 -9.94
C VAL A 390 -14.74 7.52 -8.47
N VAL A 391 -15.53 8.24 -7.67
CA VAL A 391 -15.62 8.05 -6.23
C VAL A 391 -17.05 7.68 -5.86
N VAL A 392 -17.23 6.61 -5.10
CA VAL A 392 -18.55 6.19 -4.61
C VAL A 392 -18.62 6.39 -3.09
N VAL A 393 -19.62 7.14 -2.63
CA VAL A 393 -19.83 7.53 -1.23
C VAL A 393 -21.26 7.31 -0.78
N SER A 394 -21.47 7.18 0.53
CA SER A 394 -22.82 7.28 1.11
C SER A 394 -23.31 8.74 1.13
N HIS A 395 -24.62 8.94 1.14
CA HIS A 395 -25.25 10.26 1.37
C HIS A 395 -24.73 10.95 2.62
N ASP A 396 -24.52 10.19 3.70
CA ASP A 396 -23.97 10.74 4.95
C ASP A 396 -22.54 11.29 4.74
N THR A 397 -21.71 10.58 3.97
CA THR A 397 -20.34 11.03 3.66
C THR A 397 -20.33 12.26 2.77
N LEU A 398 -21.19 12.30 1.74
CA LEU A 398 -21.36 13.48 0.87
C LEU A 398 -21.66 14.73 1.69
N CYS A 399 -22.50 14.63 2.71
CA CYS A 399 -22.90 15.75 3.56
C CYS A 399 -21.85 16.17 4.61
N THR A 400 -20.67 15.53 4.66
CA THR A 400 -19.63 15.93 5.64
C THR A 400 -18.81 17.12 5.14
N PRO A 401 -18.64 18.20 5.94
CA PRO A 401 -17.89 19.39 5.51
C PRO A 401 -16.46 19.09 5.03
N ARG A 402 -15.80 18.12 5.68
CA ARG A 402 -14.46 17.69 5.29
C ARG A 402 -14.42 17.06 3.90
N PHE A 403 -15.36 16.17 3.60
CA PHE A 403 -15.42 15.56 2.27
C PHE A 403 -15.68 16.60 1.19
N LEU A 404 -16.61 17.53 1.44
CA LEU A 404 -16.90 18.62 0.52
C LEU A 404 -15.67 19.50 0.27
N ALA A 405 -14.93 19.87 1.33
CA ALA A 405 -13.68 20.61 1.20
C ALA A 405 -12.64 19.84 0.37
N ASP A 406 -12.43 18.55 0.67
CA ASP A 406 -11.47 17.71 -0.06
C ASP A 406 -11.82 17.61 -1.57
N VAL A 407 -13.11 17.55 -1.92
CA VAL A 407 -13.58 17.51 -3.33
C VAL A 407 -13.50 18.90 -4.00
N GLU A 408 -13.74 19.97 -3.25
CA GLU A 408 -13.65 21.33 -3.77
C GLU A 408 -12.22 21.68 -4.23
N GLU A 409 -11.20 21.11 -3.61
CA GLU A 409 -9.79 21.31 -3.98
C GLU A 409 -9.37 20.65 -5.31
N PHE A 410 -10.25 19.91 -6.00
CA PHE A 410 -9.96 19.36 -7.32
C PHE A 410 -10.05 20.45 -8.40
N ASP A 411 -8.94 20.69 -9.10
CA ASP A 411 -8.84 21.63 -10.21
C ASP A 411 -9.27 20.99 -11.54
N CYS A 412 -10.52 20.52 -11.60
CA CYS A 412 -11.09 19.85 -12.78
C CYS A 412 -12.62 19.98 -12.83
N SER A 413 -13.23 19.54 -13.93
CA SER A 413 -14.69 19.44 -14.01
C SER A 413 -15.21 18.39 -13.01
N ARG A 414 -16.30 18.69 -12.30
CA ARG A 414 -16.86 17.80 -11.28
C ARG A 414 -18.33 17.49 -11.56
N LEU A 415 -18.65 16.20 -11.63
CA LEU A 415 -20.00 15.67 -11.75
C LEU A 415 -20.44 15.02 -10.43
N LEU A 416 -21.58 15.45 -9.90
CA LEU A 416 -22.30 14.73 -8.85
C LEU A 416 -23.42 13.88 -9.48
N ILE A 417 -23.43 12.58 -9.19
CA ILE A 417 -24.55 11.68 -9.47
C ILE A 417 -25.14 11.26 -8.13
N ALA A 418 -26.39 11.59 -7.86
CA ALA A 418 -27.05 11.27 -6.60
C ALA A 418 -28.18 10.26 -6.79
N ASP A 419 -27.96 9.02 -6.37
CA ASP A 419 -28.98 7.98 -6.44
C ASP A 419 -30.01 8.12 -5.32
N GLU A 420 -31.28 7.86 -5.62
CA GLU A 420 -32.39 8.05 -4.69
C GLU A 420 -32.37 9.42 -3.98
N VAL A 421 -32.20 10.50 -4.77
CA VAL A 421 -32.07 11.90 -4.33
C VAL A 421 -33.18 12.39 -3.39
N HIS A 422 -34.34 11.72 -3.38
CA HIS A 422 -35.39 11.98 -2.39
C HIS A 422 -34.88 11.82 -0.93
N ASN A 423 -33.83 11.02 -0.71
CA ASN A 423 -33.16 10.87 0.58
C ASN A 423 -32.19 12.01 0.93
N LEU A 424 -31.83 12.87 -0.03
CA LEU A 424 -31.02 14.07 0.15
C LEU A 424 -31.84 15.32 0.49
N GLY A 425 -33.17 15.21 0.65
CA GLY A 425 -34.04 16.28 1.16
C GLY A 425 -33.87 16.61 2.66
N ARG A 426 -32.70 16.29 3.25
CA ARG A 426 -32.40 16.52 4.67
C ARG A 426 -31.81 17.92 4.88
N GLN A 427 -32.01 18.49 6.07
CA GLN A 427 -31.56 19.85 6.40
C GLN A 427 -30.08 20.09 6.07
N SER A 428 -29.19 19.13 6.33
CA SER A 428 -27.75 19.26 6.06
C SER A 428 -27.41 19.52 4.59
N PHE A 429 -28.16 18.92 3.65
CA PHE A 429 -27.93 19.11 2.21
C PHE A 429 -28.63 20.38 1.69
N ILE A 430 -29.81 20.70 2.22
CA ILE A 430 -30.58 21.90 1.81
C ILE A 430 -29.90 23.19 2.27
N TYR A 431 -29.35 23.23 3.49
CA TYR A 431 -28.73 24.44 4.02
C TYR A 431 -27.29 24.68 3.54
N ASN A 432 -26.62 23.64 3.05
CA ASN A 432 -25.26 23.74 2.53
C ASN A 432 -25.10 22.88 1.26
N PRO A 433 -25.80 23.25 0.17
CA PRO A 433 -25.69 22.50 -1.08
C PRO A 433 -24.26 22.60 -1.61
N PRO A 434 -23.66 21.50 -2.10
CA PRO A 434 -22.29 21.52 -2.59
C PRO A 434 -22.25 22.19 -3.97
N ASP A 435 -22.20 23.53 -3.96
CA ASP A 435 -22.45 24.28 -5.19
C ASP A 435 -21.32 24.25 -6.21
N PHE A 436 -20.13 23.85 -5.77
CA PHE A 436 -18.93 23.67 -6.58
C PHE A 436 -19.02 22.50 -7.59
N PHE A 437 -20.04 21.64 -7.54
CA PHE A 437 -20.27 20.68 -8.62
C PHE A 437 -20.81 21.40 -9.86
N ASP A 438 -19.99 21.40 -10.91
CA ASP A 438 -20.28 22.00 -12.22
C ASP A 438 -21.51 21.33 -12.86
N TYR A 439 -21.60 20.00 -12.70
CA TYR A 439 -22.63 19.15 -13.30
C TYR A 439 -23.30 18.28 -12.24
N ARG A 440 -24.61 18.03 -12.39
CA ARG A 440 -25.42 17.28 -11.41
C ARG A 440 -26.47 16.43 -12.10
N LEU A 441 -26.61 15.19 -11.66
CA LEU A 441 -27.56 14.21 -12.17
C LEU A 441 -28.32 13.50 -11.04
#